data_AF-A0A956K5G9-F1
#
_entry.id   AF-A0A956K5G9-F1
#
_cell.length_a   1.000
_cell.length_b   1.000
_cell.length_c   1.000
_cell.angle_alpha   90.00
_cell.angle_beta   90.00
_cell.angle_gamma   90.00
#
_symmetry.space_group_name_H-M   'P 1'
#
loop_
_entity.id
_entity.type
_entity.pdbx_description
1 polymer ?
#
loop_
_entity_poly.entity_id
_entity_poly.type
_entity_poly.pdbx_seq_one_letter_code
_entity_poly.pdbx_strand_id
1 'polypeptide(L)'
;MRTRLLPVLTALSLATACGDDSSNDSRGDSLAGTDEIGTTADGDSESAGDQGTSSSSGSTTDDTGSSSDSGSSESSSDSDTTETTDTTDTDTGPNCNGEGELGPVRKLIWIANSGQGTVSKIDTETGVELGRYIVRADSAGSPSRTSVNRFGDVAVANRLGGVAKIHGAPEDCADTNGIPGIQTSQNGGDIMPWGEDECLAWFKDLPHGDNRPMAWTNGTFNDQTCEWEDVHVWTAWSDWAPGTAVVALLDGQTGDVIQEVPIPDLPQPWPGWYGFYGAAVDSDNNVWLSQLQGSNPQQSWLVRVNYDDFTYDSFPVPEEGGYGMTVTSEGYVWI
;
A
#
# COMPACT_ATOMS: atom_id res chain seq x y z
N MET A 1 -44.22 4.21 -77.21
CA MET A 1 -43.70 3.55 -78.43
C MET A 1 -42.96 2.29 -77.97
N ARG A 2 -43.37 1.09 -78.45
CA ARG A 2 -42.76 -0.28 -78.29
C ARG A 2 -42.08 -0.60 -76.92
N THR A 3 -42.67 -1.34 -75.97
CA THR A 3 -43.13 -2.76 -75.93
C THR A 3 -42.05 -3.79 -75.53
N ARG A 4 -42.22 -4.36 -74.31
CA ARG A 4 -41.92 -5.73 -73.78
C ARG A 4 -40.79 -6.60 -74.39
N LEU A 5 -40.08 -7.36 -73.53
CA LEU A 5 -40.23 -8.83 -73.36
C LEU A 5 -39.21 -9.48 -72.38
N LEU A 6 -39.71 -10.27 -71.41
CA LEU A 6 -39.08 -11.50 -70.84
C LEU A 6 -39.34 -12.69 -71.82
N PRO A 7 -38.94 -13.97 -71.61
CA PRO A 7 -38.21 -14.64 -70.49
C PRO A 7 -37.07 -15.60 -70.97
N VAL A 8 -36.54 -16.49 -70.09
CA VAL A 8 -36.63 -17.98 -70.18
C VAL A 8 -35.66 -18.69 -69.20
N LEU A 9 -36.18 -19.66 -68.44
CA LEU A 9 -35.41 -20.71 -67.75
C LEU A 9 -35.12 -21.88 -68.71
N THR A 10 -33.94 -22.50 -68.63
CA THR A 10 -33.85 -23.96 -68.72
C THR A 10 -32.65 -24.51 -67.95
N ALA A 11 -32.85 -25.58 -67.19
CA ALA A 11 -31.79 -26.40 -66.60
C ALA A 11 -31.57 -27.67 -67.42
N LEU A 12 -30.39 -28.31 -67.33
CA LEU A 12 -30.30 -29.75 -67.51
C LEU A 12 -29.13 -30.35 -66.71
N SER A 13 -29.46 -31.36 -65.90
CA SER A 13 -28.53 -32.15 -65.11
C SER A 13 -28.28 -33.50 -65.79
N LEU A 14 -27.10 -34.09 -65.61
CA LEU A 14 -26.94 -35.55 -65.68
C LEU A 14 -25.94 -36.01 -64.61
N ALA A 15 -26.22 -37.17 -64.01
CA ALA A 15 -25.52 -37.68 -62.82
C ALA A 15 -25.28 -39.19 -62.93
N THR A 16 -24.23 -39.69 -62.25
CA THR A 16 -23.95 -41.06 -61.75
C THR A 16 -22.48 -41.09 -61.26
N ALA A 17 -21.96 -41.99 -60.41
CA ALA A 17 -22.45 -42.86 -59.31
C ALA A 17 -21.23 -43.68 -58.79
N CYS A 18 -21.04 -44.11 -57.53
CA CYS A 18 -21.54 -43.82 -56.17
C CYS A 18 -20.51 -44.40 -55.15
N GLY A 19 -20.55 -44.05 -53.86
CA GLY A 19 -19.72 -44.71 -52.82
C GLY A 19 -19.77 -44.06 -51.43
N ASP A 20 -20.30 -44.81 -50.45
CA ASP A 20 -20.49 -44.47 -49.02
C ASP A 20 -19.15 -44.26 -48.25
N ASP A 21 -19.06 -43.81 -46.99
CA ASP A 21 -20.01 -43.95 -45.87
C ASP A 21 -19.73 -42.96 -44.69
N SER A 22 -20.62 -42.96 -43.67
CA SER A 22 -20.46 -42.43 -42.29
C SER A 22 -20.56 -40.91 -42.03
N SER A 23 -21.80 -40.43 -42.06
CA SER A 23 -22.49 -39.59 -41.05
C SER A 23 -21.70 -39.00 -39.86
N ASN A 24 -21.85 -37.68 -39.63
CA ASN A 24 -22.70 -37.22 -38.53
C ASN A 24 -23.28 -35.79 -38.75
N ASP A 25 -24.58 -35.66 -38.50
CA ASP A 25 -25.38 -34.43 -38.38
C ASP A 25 -25.02 -33.64 -37.09
N SER A 26 -25.48 -32.41 -36.79
CA SER A 26 -25.92 -31.22 -37.55
C SER A 26 -26.37 -30.15 -36.52
N ARG A 27 -26.55 -28.89 -36.95
CA ARG A 27 -27.21 -27.76 -36.21
C ARG A 27 -26.38 -27.16 -35.05
N GLY A 28 -26.52 -25.88 -34.70
CA GLY A 28 -27.33 -24.81 -35.30
C GLY A 28 -28.23 -24.07 -34.29
N ASP A 29 -27.93 -22.79 -34.11
CA ASP A 29 -28.80 -21.70 -33.62
C ASP A 29 -29.02 -21.46 -32.10
N SER A 30 -28.50 -20.31 -31.65
CA SER A 30 -29.06 -19.28 -30.76
C SER A 30 -29.70 -19.55 -29.38
N LEU A 31 -29.11 -18.83 -28.40
CA LEU A 31 -29.72 -18.06 -27.29
C LEU A 31 -30.04 -18.70 -25.91
N ALA A 32 -29.56 -17.96 -24.89
CA ALA A 32 -30.04 -17.80 -23.51
C ALA A 32 -29.65 -18.82 -22.41
N GLY A 33 -28.55 -18.50 -21.71
CA GLY A 33 -28.55 -18.30 -20.25
C GLY A 33 -28.14 -19.45 -19.33
N THR A 34 -26.97 -19.34 -18.70
CA THR A 34 -26.75 -19.37 -17.22
C THR A 34 -25.26 -19.18 -16.90
N ASP A 35 -24.95 -18.88 -15.63
CA ASP A 35 -23.63 -18.61 -15.08
C ASP A 35 -22.64 -19.79 -15.22
N GLU A 36 -21.34 -19.50 -15.37
CA GLU A 36 -20.35 -19.96 -14.39
C GLU A 36 -18.97 -19.28 -14.52
N ILE A 37 -18.20 -19.37 -13.43
CA ILE A 37 -16.89 -18.76 -13.21
C ILE A 37 -15.78 -19.60 -13.87
N GLY A 38 -14.93 -18.97 -14.69
CA GLY A 38 -13.79 -19.61 -15.34
C GLY A 38 -12.45 -19.20 -14.72
N THR A 39 -12.06 -19.80 -13.59
CA THR A 39 -10.70 -19.69 -13.04
C THR A 39 -9.74 -20.63 -13.76
N THR A 40 -8.71 -20.09 -14.43
CA THR A 40 -7.54 -20.87 -14.86
C THR A 40 -6.45 -20.79 -13.81
N ALA A 41 -6.01 -21.95 -13.31
CA ALA A 41 -4.96 -22.06 -12.30
C ALA A 41 -3.69 -22.65 -12.91
N ASP A 42 -2.57 -21.97 -12.65
CA ASP A 42 -1.22 -22.51 -12.60
C ASP A 42 -0.62 -21.96 -11.28
N GLY A 43 0.10 -22.70 -10.45
CA GLY A 43 0.53 -24.10 -10.59
C GLY A 43 1.89 -24.30 -9.97
N ASP A 44 2.00 -24.28 -8.63
CA ASP A 44 3.23 -24.69 -7.95
C ASP A 44 2.93 -25.40 -6.62
N SER A 45 3.68 -26.45 -6.32
CA SER A 45 3.33 -27.43 -5.28
C SER A 45 4.57 -28.10 -4.67
N GLU A 46 5.03 -27.60 -3.53
CA GLU A 46 6.06 -28.23 -2.70
C GLU A 46 5.40 -28.97 -1.53
N SER A 47 5.44 -30.31 -1.53
CA SER A 47 5.10 -31.13 -0.36
C SER A 47 5.75 -32.51 -0.39
N ALA A 48 6.66 -32.73 0.56
CA ALA A 48 7.10 -34.02 1.09
C ALA A 48 7.76 -33.72 2.45
N GLY A 49 7.69 -34.56 3.49
CA GLY A 49 7.07 -35.87 3.65
C GLY A 49 7.66 -36.52 4.91
N ASP A 50 6.83 -36.87 5.89
CA ASP A 50 7.24 -37.28 7.23
C ASP A 50 7.64 -38.77 7.34
N GLN A 51 8.74 -39.07 8.08
CA GLN A 51 8.86 -40.06 9.16
C GLN A 51 10.25 -40.71 9.34
N GLY A 52 10.65 -40.86 10.60
CA GLY A 52 11.78 -41.70 11.03
C GLY A 52 11.96 -41.69 12.56
N THR A 53 11.65 -42.80 13.24
CA THR A 53 11.50 -42.88 14.70
C THR A 53 12.71 -43.43 15.47
N SER A 54 12.93 -42.85 16.66
CA SER A 54 13.51 -43.45 17.87
C SER A 54 14.97 -43.96 17.89
N SER A 55 15.74 -43.47 18.88
CA SER A 55 16.30 -44.33 19.95
C SER A 55 17.00 -43.50 21.04
N SER A 56 17.10 -44.07 22.24
CA SER A 56 17.51 -43.41 23.49
C SER A 56 18.93 -43.79 23.93
N SER A 57 19.68 -42.81 24.42
CA SER A 57 20.79 -42.89 25.41
C SER A 57 21.30 -41.45 25.64
N GLY A 58 21.65 -40.96 26.82
CA GLY A 58 21.77 -41.62 28.12
C GLY A 58 23.16 -41.42 28.71
N SER A 59 23.45 -40.26 29.31
CA SER A 59 24.46 -40.11 30.38
C SER A 59 24.34 -38.78 31.11
N THR A 60 24.55 -38.87 32.42
CA THR A 60 24.56 -37.82 33.44
C THR A 60 25.92 -37.13 33.57
N THR A 61 25.93 -35.88 34.01
CA THR A 61 26.82 -35.46 35.11
C THR A 61 26.22 -34.24 35.80
N ASP A 62 26.09 -34.31 37.12
CA ASP A 62 25.80 -33.17 37.98
C ASP A 62 26.96 -32.18 37.99
N ASP A 63 26.68 -30.90 38.26
CA ASP A 63 27.51 -30.21 39.25
C ASP A 63 26.69 -29.20 40.07
N THR A 64 26.97 -29.15 41.37
CA THR A 64 26.19 -28.40 42.35
C THR A 64 26.95 -27.18 42.84
N GLY A 65 26.31 -26.01 42.84
CA GLY A 65 26.91 -24.75 43.28
C GLY A 65 25.91 -23.84 43.96
N SER A 66 25.53 -24.17 45.20
CA SER A 66 24.69 -23.30 46.02
C SER A 66 25.54 -22.23 46.71
N SER A 67 25.12 -20.97 46.65
CA SER A 67 25.44 -19.94 47.64
C SER A 67 24.36 -18.87 47.62
N SER A 68 23.58 -18.84 48.70
CA SER A 68 22.73 -17.72 49.05
C SER A 68 23.59 -16.69 49.77
N ASP A 69 23.33 -15.40 49.52
CA ASP A 69 23.64 -14.38 50.52
C ASP A 69 22.56 -13.30 50.51
N SER A 70 22.28 -12.74 51.68
CA SER A 70 21.18 -11.80 51.91
C SER A 70 21.73 -10.50 52.52
N GLY A 71 21.50 -9.37 51.85
CA GLY A 71 21.99 -8.07 52.31
C GLY A 71 20.93 -6.99 52.16
N SER A 72 20.14 -6.77 53.23
CA SER A 72 19.29 -5.59 53.36
C SER A 72 20.08 -4.42 53.95
N SER A 73 19.92 -3.22 53.39
CA SER A 73 20.13 -1.96 54.11
C SER A 73 19.33 -0.83 53.47
N GLU A 74 18.72 0.00 54.29
CA GLU A 74 17.80 1.07 53.88
C GLU A 74 18.50 2.43 53.71
N SER A 75 17.76 3.35 53.07
CA SER A 75 17.75 4.80 53.35
C SER A 75 19.05 5.62 53.26
N SER A 76 19.04 6.61 52.38
CA SER A 76 19.23 8.00 52.80
C SER A 76 18.54 8.96 51.82
N SER A 77 17.66 9.78 52.37
CA SER A 77 17.08 10.95 51.72
C SER A 77 18.00 12.15 51.91
N ASP A 78 18.18 12.95 50.86
CA ASP A 78 18.54 14.37 51.04
C ASP A 78 17.64 15.23 50.14
N SER A 79 17.07 16.26 50.74
CA SER A 79 16.35 17.33 50.07
C SER A 79 17.18 18.59 50.23
N ASP A 80 17.43 19.32 49.15
CA ASP A 80 17.90 20.69 49.27
C ASP A 80 17.09 21.60 48.35
N THR A 81 16.28 22.44 48.97
CA THR A 81 15.38 23.39 48.33
C THR A 81 16.04 24.75 48.29
N THR A 82 16.29 25.28 47.09
CA THR A 82 16.56 26.71 46.90
C THR A 82 15.47 27.32 46.03
N GLU A 83 14.53 28.02 46.66
CA GLU A 83 13.63 28.93 45.96
C GLU A 83 14.43 30.07 45.31
N THR A 84 14.09 30.42 44.08
CA THR A 84 14.34 31.75 43.53
C THR A 84 13.16 32.10 42.64
N THR A 85 12.22 32.84 43.19
CA THR A 85 11.14 33.48 42.46
C THR A 85 11.64 34.79 41.88
N ASP A 86 11.72 34.90 40.55
CA ASP A 86 11.54 36.20 39.91
C ASP A 86 10.89 36.04 38.53
N THR A 87 10.17 37.07 38.09
CA THR A 87 9.04 36.90 37.16
C THR A 87 9.23 37.66 35.85
N THR A 88 9.38 36.93 34.74
CA THR A 88 8.92 37.38 33.42
C THR A 88 8.32 36.22 32.65
N ASP A 89 7.00 36.10 32.77
CA ASP A 89 6.16 35.25 31.94
C ASP A 89 6.13 35.83 30.50
N THR A 90 7.01 35.29 29.66
CA THR A 90 6.77 35.21 28.22
C THR A 90 6.63 33.73 27.91
N ASP A 91 5.47 33.36 27.38
CA ASP A 91 5.12 32.04 26.86
C ASP A 91 6.02 31.69 25.65
N THR A 92 7.28 31.38 25.95
CA THR A 92 8.13 30.58 25.09
C THR A 92 7.74 29.14 25.35
N GLY A 93 7.08 28.52 24.36
CA GLY A 93 6.82 27.08 24.36
C GLY A 93 8.09 26.26 24.63
N PRO A 94 7.94 24.96 24.93
CA PRO A 94 9.08 24.09 25.27
C PRO A 94 10.25 24.30 24.31
N ASN A 95 11.43 24.59 24.85
CA ASN A 95 12.62 24.81 24.04
C ASN A 95 13.06 23.47 23.43
N CYS A 96 12.61 23.18 22.22
CA CYS A 96 12.85 21.91 21.50
C CYS A 96 14.32 21.66 21.12
N ASN A 97 15.26 22.51 21.56
CA ASN A 97 16.70 22.45 21.29
C ASN A 97 17.10 22.38 19.79
N GLY A 98 16.18 22.69 18.87
CA GLY A 98 16.37 22.57 17.41
C GLY A 98 16.38 21.14 16.88
N GLU A 99 16.20 20.14 17.74
CA GLU A 99 16.03 18.73 17.36
C GLU A 99 14.56 18.39 17.56
N GLY A 100 13.73 18.73 16.57
CA GLY A 100 12.30 18.49 16.64
C GLY A 100 12.01 17.02 16.87
N GLU A 101 11.56 16.71 18.09
CA GLU A 101 11.81 15.41 18.71
C GLU A 101 11.33 14.30 17.78
N LEU A 102 12.24 13.37 17.46
CA LEU A 102 11.87 12.11 16.85
C LEU A 102 11.19 11.28 17.94
N GLY A 103 9.97 11.69 18.29
CA GLY A 103 9.08 11.03 19.25
C GLY A 103 9.11 9.54 18.98
N PRO A 104 9.27 8.71 20.03
CA PRO A 104 10.02 7.46 20.00
C PRO A 104 9.71 6.62 18.76
N VAL A 105 10.58 6.70 17.75
CA VAL A 105 10.34 6.12 16.42
C VAL A 105 10.15 4.62 16.58
N ARG A 106 8.91 4.19 16.43
CA ARG A 106 8.52 2.80 16.62
C ARG A 106 9.19 1.96 15.56
N LYS A 107 9.90 0.92 15.98
CA LYS A 107 10.63 0.00 15.12
C LYS A 107 9.66 -0.97 14.45
N LEU A 108 8.84 -0.43 13.54
CA LEU A 108 7.78 -1.12 12.84
C LEU A 108 8.12 -1.30 11.37
N ILE A 109 7.72 -2.44 10.80
CA ILE A 109 7.61 -2.64 9.36
C ILE A 109 6.17 -3.05 9.03
N TRP A 110 5.66 -2.52 7.92
CA TRP A 110 4.29 -2.72 7.48
C TRP A 110 4.24 -3.46 6.15
N ILE A 111 3.65 -4.66 6.14
CA ILE A 111 3.67 -5.59 4.99
C ILE A 111 2.28 -5.70 4.37
N ALA A 112 2.14 -5.32 3.09
CA ALA A 112 0.90 -5.44 2.34
C ALA A 112 0.63 -6.88 1.89
N ASN A 113 -0.38 -7.53 2.48
CA ASN A 113 -0.77 -8.91 2.18
C ASN A 113 -1.84 -8.93 1.08
N SER A 114 -1.42 -8.71 -0.17
CA SER A 114 -2.37 -8.46 -1.28
C SER A 114 -3.42 -9.56 -1.49
N GLY A 115 -3.05 -10.83 -1.33
CA GLY A 115 -3.97 -11.97 -1.46
C GLY A 115 -4.92 -12.17 -0.27
N GLN A 116 -4.71 -11.45 0.83
CA GLN A 116 -5.55 -11.51 2.04
C GLN A 116 -6.36 -10.22 2.26
N GLY A 117 -6.13 -9.17 1.46
CA GLY A 117 -6.81 -7.88 1.66
C GLY A 117 -6.45 -7.16 2.95
N THR A 118 -5.27 -7.44 3.52
CA THR A 118 -4.81 -6.91 4.81
C THR A 118 -3.41 -6.28 4.74
N VAL A 119 -3.02 -5.56 5.79
CA VAL A 119 -1.63 -5.18 6.08
C VAL A 119 -1.21 -5.74 7.45
N SER A 120 0.01 -6.26 7.56
CA SER A 120 0.62 -6.73 8.81
C SER A 120 1.47 -5.62 9.44
N LYS A 121 1.35 -5.41 10.76
CA LYS A 121 2.26 -4.60 11.59
C LYS A 121 3.25 -5.52 12.29
N ILE A 122 4.55 -5.37 12.04
CA ILE A 122 5.59 -6.26 12.58
C ILE A 122 6.64 -5.42 13.32
N ASP A 123 7.01 -5.86 14.52
CA ASP A 123 8.14 -5.33 15.28
C ASP A 123 9.47 -5.78 14.65
N THR A 124 10.37 -4.84 14.32
CA THR A 124 11.60 -5.14 13.57
C THR A 124 12.76 -5.62 14.44
N GLU A 125 12.66 -5.57 15.78
CA GLU A 125 13.68 -6.12 16.68
C GLU A 125 13.42 -7.59 16.99
N THR A 126 12.15 -7.96 17.14
CA THR A 126 11.70 -9.30 17.55
C THR A 126 11.16 -10.14 16.39
N GLY A 127 10.74 -9.51 15.29
CA GLY A 127 10.07 -10.16 14.16
C GLY A 127 8.63 -10.58 14.47
N VAL A 128 8.05 -10.15 15.59
CA VAL A 128 6.68 -10.51 16.00
C VAL A 128 5.66 -9.66 15.26
N GLU A 129 4.66 -10.30 14.66
CA GLU A 129 3.51 -9.61 14.08
C GLU A 129 2.55 -9.14 15.19
N LEU A 130 2.53 -7.83 15.42
CA LEU A 130 1.77 -7.14 16.47
C LEU A 130 0.29 -6.90 16.12
N GLY A 131 -0.11 -7.10 14.87
CA GLY A 131 -1.49 -6.91 14.42
C GLY A 131 -1.62 -7.04 12.90
N ARG A 132 -2.83 -7.35 12.43
CA ARG A 132 -3.17 -7.48 11.01
C ARG A 132 -4.53 -6.88 10.72
N TYR A 133 -4.54 -5.92 9.80
CA TYR A 133 -5.64 -4.99 9.59
C TYR A 133 -6.27 -5.19 8.22
N ILE A 134 -7.60 -5.25 8.14
CA ILE A 134 -8.32 -5.18 6.85
C ILE A 134 -8.20 -3.76 6.31
N VAL A 135 -7.86 -3.62 5.02
CA VAL A 135 -7.59 -2.30 4.40
C VAL A 135 -8.67 -1.80 3.42
N ARG A 136 -9.77 -2.57 3.27
CA ARG A 136 -11.00 -2.12 2.60
C ARG A 136 -12.22 -2.90 3.11
N ALA A 137 -13.40 -2.28 3.14
CA ALA A 137 -14.64 -2.85 3.69
C ALA A 137 -15.05 -4.24 3.17
N ASP A 138 -14.75 -4.54 1.90
CA ASP A 138 -15.04 -5.83 1.25
C ASP A 138 -13.91 -6.87 1.42
N SER A 139 -12.84 -6.54 2.16
CA SER A 139 -11.59 -7.30 2.27
C SER A 139 -10.91 -7.60 0.93
N ALA A 140 -11.23 -6.87 -0.14
CA ALA A 140 -10.74 -7.12 -1.49
C ALA A 140 -9.91 -5.95 -2.07
N GLY A 141 -9.37 -5.06 -1.23
CA GLY A 141 -8.58 -3.90 -1.67
C GLY A 141 -7.32 -4.22 -2.50
N SER A 142 -6.76 -5.44 -2.34
CA SER A 142 -5.49 -5.86 -2.97
C SER A 142 -4.35 -4.86 -2.71
N PRO A 143 -3.99 -4.62 -1.44
CA PRO A 143 -2.95 -3.65 -1.07
C PRO A 143 -1.64 -3.95 -1.80
N SER A 144 -0.91 -2.91 -2.20
CA SER A 144 0.33 -3.05 -3.00
C SER A 144 1.54 -2.32 -2.46
N ARG A 145 1.32 -1.15 -1.86
CA ARG A 145 2.36 -0.31 -1.29
C ARG A 145 1.90 0.19 0.06
N THR A 146 2.87 0.29 0.95
CA THR A 146 2.77 0.92 2.26
C THR A 146 3.70 2.13 2.24
N SER A 147 3.29 3.22 2.86
CA SER A 147 4.19 4.32 3.23
C SER A 147 4.00 4.59 4.70
N VAL A 148 5.10 4.84 5.42
CA VAL A 148 5.12 5.00 6.87
C VAL A 148 5.59 6.41 7.19
N ASN A 149 4.87 7.13 8.05
CA ASN A 149 5.28 8.47 8.48
C ASN A 149 6.22 8.43 9.70
N ARG A 150 6.69 9.60 10.11
CA ARG A 150 7.57 9.78 11.28
C ARG A 150 7.02 9.26 12.61
N PHE A 151 5.70 9.12 12.75
CA PHE A 151 5.05 8.60 13.95
C PHE A 151 4.90 7.06 13.94
N GLY A 152 5.15 6.43 12.79
CA GLY A 152 4.99 4.98 12.59
C GLY A 152 3.61 4.58 12.05
N ASP A 153 2.72 5.54 11.79
CA ASP A 153 1.45 5.29 11.09
C ASP A 153 1.71 4.87 9.64
N VAL A 154 0.88 3.99 9.12
CA VAL A 154 0.94 3.54 7.73
C VAL A 154 -0.21 4.12 6.93
N ALA A 155 0.08 4.54 5.69
CA ALA A 155 -0.90 4.64 4.63
C ALA A 155 -0.72 3.44 3.69
N VAL A 156 -1.82 2.90 3.17
CA VAL A 156 -1.83 1.68 2.33
C VAL A 156 -2.59 1.92 1.03
N ALA A 157 -1.91 1.75 -0.11
CA ALA A 157 -2.49 1.88 -1.44
C ALA A 157 -3.19 0.58 -1.88
N ASN A 158 -4.53 0.62 -2.01
CA ASN A 158 -5.33 -0.50 -2.48
C ASN A 158 -5.43 -0.47 -4.02
N ARG A 159 -4.85 -1.47 -4.70
CA ARG A 159 -4.87 -1.56 -6.17
C ARG A 159 -6.25 -1.50 -6.76
N LEU A 160 -7.25 -2.04 -6.07
CA LEU A 160 -8.61 -2.11 -6.58
C LEU A 160 -9.48 -0.90 -6.15
N GLY A 161 -8.88 0.13 -5.54
CA GLY A 161 -9.51 1.38 -5.16
C GLY A 161 -9.33 1.74 -3.69
N GLY A 162 -8.91 2.97 -3.44
CA GLY A 162 -8.84 3.65 -2.14
C GLY A 162 -7.51 3.58 -1.37
N VAL A 163 -7.40 4.43 -0.35
CA VAL A 163 -6.27 4.48 0.60
C VAL A 163 -6.79 4.27 2.01
N ALA A 164 -6.15 3.38 2.77
CA ALA A 164 -6.39 3.24 4.21
C ALA A 164 -5.23 3.87 4.99
N LYS A 165 -5.51 4.58 6.09
CA LYS A 165 -4.53 4.88 7.14
C LYS A 165 -4.79 3.99 8.35
N ILE A 166 -3.73 3.44 8.93
CA ILE A 166 -3.77 2.73 10.20
C ILE A 166 -2.70 3.31 11.14
N HIS A 167 -3.08 3.55 12.39
CA HIS A 167 -2.19 4.07 13.41
C HIS A 167 -1.12 3.04 13.83
N GLY A 168 0.13 3.50 13.99
CA GLY A 168 1.21 2.70 14.56
C GLY A 168 1.04 2.48 16.07
N ALA A 169 0.34 3.42 16.72
CA ALA A 169 0.23 3.53 18.16
C ALA A 169 -1.22 3.38 18.65
N PRO A 170 -1.53 2.41 19.54
CA PRO A 170 -2.84 2.32 20.17
C PRO A 170 -3.27 3.62 20.86
N GLU A 171 -2.33 4.38 21.44
CA GLU A 171 -2.64 5.66 22.08
C GLU A 171 -3.07 6.79 21.12
N ASP A 172 -2.78 6.67 19.81
CA ASP A 172 -3.23 7.63 18.78
C ASP A 172 -4.61 7.25 18.21
N CYS A 173 -5.08 6.03 18.51
CA CYS A 173 -6.37 5.52 18.04
C CYS A 173 -7.52 6.10 18.86
N ALA A 174 -8.64 6.41 18.22
CA ALA A 174 -9.82 6.95 18.89
C ALA A 174 -10.73 5.83 19.43
N ASP A 175 -11.24 5.96 20.66
CA ASP A 175 -12.41 5.19 21.10
C ASP A 175 -13.65 5.66 20.31
N THR A 176 -14.16 4.77 19.47
CA THR A 176 -15.28 5.00 18.54
C THR A 176 -16.58 4.33 19.00
N ASN A 177 -16.49 3.36 19.91
CA ASN A 177 -17.60 2.46 20.25
C ASN A 177 -18.00 2.49 21.75
N GLY A 178 -17.22 3.16 22.60
CA GLY A 178 -17.43 3.32 24.04
C GLY A 178 -17.06 2.10 24.88
N ILE A 179 -16.35 1.11 24.33
CA ILE A 179 -15.81 -0.04 25.06
C ILE A 179 -14.50 0.39 25.75
N PRO A 180 -14.32 0.14 27.06
CA PRO A 180 -13.11 0.58 27.75
C PRO A 180 -11.81 0.00 27.17
N GLY A 181 -10.97 0.89 26.64
CA GLY A 181 -9.69 0.58 26.00
C GLY A 181 -9.82 0.43 24.49
N ILE A 182 -8.72 0.64 23.76
CA ILE A 182 -8.72 0.62 22.29
C ILE A 182 -8.88 -0.82 21.78
N GLN A 183 -9.92 -1.05 20.99
CA GLN A 183 -10.19 -2.32 20.33
C GLN A 183 -9.43 -2.36 19.00
N THR A 184 -8.29 -3.06 18.97
CA THR A 184 -7.45 -3.18 17.78
C THR A 184 -6.76 -4.54 17.72
N SER A 185 -6.43 -5.00 16.53
CA SER A 185 -5.70 -6.26 16.29
C SER A 185 -4.43 -6.37 17.15
N GLN A 186 -4.33 -7.46 17.92
CA GLN A 186 -3.22 -7.71 18.85
C GLN A 186 -2.14 -8.66 18.32
N ASN A 187 -2.38 -9.31 17.18
CA ASN A 187 -1.43 -10.21 16.51
C ASN A 187 -1.92 -10.60 15.09
N GLY A 188 -1.06 -11.27 14.30
CA GLY A 188 -1.38 -11.68 12.93
C GLY A 188 -2.56 -12.65 12.73
N GLY A 189 -3.04 -13.31 13.79
CA GLY A 189 -4.24 -14.15 13.77
C GLY A 189 -5.52 -13.45 14.23
N ASP A 190 -5.39 -12.26 14.82
CA ASP A 190 -6.46 -11.47 15.41
C ASP A 190 -6.95 -10.40 14.42
N ILE A 191 -7.46 -10.85 13.27
CA ILE A 191 -7.96 -9.96 12.22
C ILE A 191 -9.38 -9.54 12.59
N MET A 192 -9.53 -8.32 13.09
CA MET A 192 -10.83 -7.75 13.44
C MET A 192 -11.69 -7.47 12.20
N PRO A 193 -13.04 -7.55 12.30
CA PRO A 193 -13.94 -7.14 11.23
C PRO A 193 -13.75 -5.66 10.84
N TRP A 194 -14.10 -5.32 9.61
CA TRP A 194 -14.03 -3.93 9.14
C TRP A 194 -14.97 -3.02 9.95
N GLY A 195 -14.44 -1.90 10.43
CA GLY A 195 -15.16 -0.97 11.29
C GLY A 195 -15.22 -1.37 12.77
N GLU A 196 -14.56 -2.47 13.16
CA GLU A 196 -14.36 -2.84 14.57
C GLU A 196 -12.93 -2.57 15.07
N ASP A 197 -11.93 -2.45 14.18
CA ASP A 197 -10.56 -2.05 14.55
C ASP A 197 -10.43 -0.53 14.62
N GLU A 198 -10.25 -0.01 15.82
CA GLU A 198 -10.22 1.42 16.13
C GLU A 198 -8.92 2.12 15.72
N CYS A 199 -7.88 1.36 15.38
CA CYS A 199 -6.65 1.92 14.83
C CYS A 199 -6.69 2.08 13.30
N LEU A 200 -7.74 1.62 12.61
CA LEU A 200 -8.03 2.00 11.23
C LEU A 200 -8.55 3.45 11.23
N ALA A 201 -7.62 4.41 11.19
CA ALA A 201 -7.88 5.84 11.34
C ALA A 201 -8.90 6.38 10.32
N TRP A 202 -8.70 6.07 9.05
CA TRP A 202 -9.60 6.47 7.96
C TRP A 202 -9.41 5.60 6.72
N PHE A 203 -10.44 5.60 5.85
CA PHE A 203 -10.37 5.07 4.50
C PHE A 203 -10.89 6.12 3.51
N LYS A 204 -10.02 6.55 2.59
CA LYS A 204 -10.39 7.40 1.47
C LYS A 204 -10.72 6.53 0.27
N ASP A 205 -11.98 6.49 -0.14
CA ASP A 205 -12.34 5.86 -1.40
C ASP A 205 -11.75 6.65 -2.59
N LEU A 206 -11.15 5.92 -3.52
CA LEU A 206 -10.62 6.43 -4.78
C LEU A 206 -11.16 5.50 -5.87
N PRO A 207 -12.02 5.98 -6.80
CA PRO A 207 -12.77 5.12 -7.73
C PRO A 207 -11.91 4.60 -8.90
N HIS A 208 -10.63 4.29 -8.68
CA HIS A 208 -9.65 3.92 -9.69
C HIS A 208 -8.94 2.60 -9.33
N GLY A 209 -9.02 1.62 -10.26
CA GLY A 209 -8.47 0.27 -10.12
C GLY A 209 -6.98 0.14 -10.42
N ASP A 210 -6.20 1.18 -10.11
CA ASP A 210 -4.76 1.22 -10.36
C ASP A 210 -3.94 2.03 -9.33
N ASN A 211 -4.56 2.44 -8.21
CA ASN A 211 -3.87 3.15 -7.14
C ASN A 211 -2.73 2.30 -6.55
N ARG A 212 -1.50 2.78 -6.73
CA ARG A 212 -0.25 2.10 -6.33
C ARG A 212 0.75 3.03 -5.64
N PRO A 213 1.12 4.20 -6.20
CA PRO A 213 2.18 5.02 -5.64
C PRO A 213 1.68 5.71 -4.37
N MET A 214 2.56 5.80 -3.38
CA MET A 214 2.24 6.39 -2.09
C MET A 214 3.49 6.86 -1.37
N ALA A 215 3.48 8.09 -0.86
CA ALA A 215 4.56 8.64 -0.04
C ALA A 215 3.99 9.66 0.95
N TRP A 216 4.36 9.55 2.22
CA TRP A 216 4.11 10.61 3.20
C TRP A 216 5.02 11.82 2.95
N THR A 217 4.53 13.02 3.25
CA THR A 217 5.37 14.21 3.43
C THR A 217 6.12 14.14 4.76
N ASN A 218 7.20 14.92 4.89
CA ASN A 218 7.99 15.02 6.13
C ASN A 218 7.22 15.76 7.24
N GLY A 219 6.28 16.63 6.85
CA GLY A 219 5.61 17.62 7.69
C GLY A 219 6.41 18.90 7.88
N THR A 220 5.86 19.81 8.68
CA THR A 220 6.48 21.04 9.16
C THR A 220 6.71 20.90 10.66
N PHE A 221 7.90 21.23 11.17
CA PHE A 221 8.14 21.25 12.61
C PHE A 221 7.68 22.56 13.23
N ASN A 222 6.91 22.50 14.31
CA ASN A 222 6.46 23.66 15.06
C ASN A 222 7.31 23.84 16.34
N ASP A 223 8.25 24.79 16.29
CA ASP A 223 9.13 25.16 17.41
C ASP A 223 8.39 25.64 18.68
N GLN A 224 7.07 25.93 18.61
CA GLN A 224 6.27 26.36 19.77
C GLN A 224 5.61 25.19 20.50
N THR A 225 5.21 24.14 19.79
CA THR A 225 4.55 22.95 20.35
C THR A 225 5.53 21.77 20.54
N CYS A 226 6.67 21.81 19.86
CA CYS A 226 7.56 20.68 19.61
C CYS A 226 6.90 19.52 18.86
N GLU A 227 5.85 19.78 18.08
CA GLU A 227 5.14 18.78 17.29
C GLU A 227 5.46 18.91 15.78
N TRP A 228 5.21 17.84 15.04
CA TRP A 228 5.29 17.84 13.58
C TRP A 228 3.87 17.91 13.02
N GLU A 229 3.60 19.00 12.31
CA GLU A 229 2.30 19.35 11.73
C GLU A 229 2.34 19.12 10.19
N ASP A 230 1.20 19.24 9.50
CA ASP A 230 1.11 19.15 8.04
C ASP A 230 1.77 17.90 7.40
N VAL A 231 1.69 16.77 8.12
CA VAL A 231 2.11 15.45 7.64
C VAL A 231 0.97 14.87 6.79
N HIS A 232 1.15 14.84 5.48
CA HIS A 232 0.14 14.52 4.46
C HIS A 232 0.58 13.33 3.60
N VAL A 233 -0.34 12.75 2.79
CA VAL A 233 -0.06 11.59 1.94
C VAL A 233 -0.19 11.96 0.46
N TRP A 234 0.90 11.86 -0.28
CA TRP A 234 0.85 11.85 -1.74
C TRP A 234 0.43 10.49 -2.28
N THR A 235 -0.44 10.49 -3.28
CA THR A 235 -0.79 9.30 -4.07
C THR A 235 -1.13 9.66 -5.51
N ALA A 236 -1.34 8.68 -6.38
CA ALA A 236 -1.75 8.91 -7.77
C ALA A 236 -2.50 7.70 -8.36
N TRP A 237 -3.18 7.94 -9.48
CA TRP A 237 -3.93 6.95 -10.27
C TRP A 237 -4.01 7.38 -11.74
N SER A 238 -4.43 6.50 -12.65
CA SER A 238 -4.78 6.95 -14.01
C SER A 238 -6.25 7.36 -14.11
N ASP A 239 -6.52 8.38 -14.92
CA ASP A 239 -7.88 8.83 -15.25
C ASP A 239 -8.55 8.01 -16.38
N TRP A 240 -7.98 6.82 -16.67
CA TRP A 240 -8.33 5.91 -17.77
C TRP A 240 -8.13 6.44 -19.19
N ALA A 241 -7.73 7.69 -19.38
CA ALA A 241 -7.25 8.14 -20.67
C ALA A 241 -5.76 7.74 -20.86
N PRO A 242 -5.34 7.30 -22.06
CA PRO A 242 -3.96 6.94 -22.30
C PRO A 242 -3.04 8.17 -22.26
N GLY A 243 -2.10 8.19 -21.32
CA GLY A 243 -1.09 9.25 -21.19
C GLY A 243 -1.47 10.33 -20.18
N THR A 244 -2.50 10.07 -19.38
CA THR A 244 -3.06 11.03 -18.44
C THR A 244 -3.26 10.40 -17.06
N ALA A 245 -2.83 11.13 -16.03
CA ALA A 245 -2.87 10.67 -14.65
C ALA A 245 -3.25 11.82 -13.72
N VAL A 246 -3.69 11.49 -12.51
CA VAL A 246 -3.91 12.46 -11.45
C VAL A 246 -2.99 12.11 -10.28
N VAL A 247 -2.27 13.12 -9.79
CA VAL A 247 -1.53 13.07 -8.52
C VAL A 247 -2.37 13.81 -7.49
N ALA A 248 -2.54 13.26 -6.30
CA ALA A 248 -3.32 13.89 -5.24
C ALA A 248 -2.55 13.96 -3.93
N LEU A 249 -2.68 15.10 -3.25
CA LEU A 249 -2.29 15.28 -1.87
C LEU A 249 -3.51 15.05 -0.98
N LEU A 250 -3.41 14.07 -0.07
CA LEU A 250 -4.43 13.78 0.93
C LEU A 250 -3.98 14.31 2.29
N ASP A 251 -4.91 14.87 3.05
CA ASP A 251 -4.71 15.21 4.45
C ASP A 251 -4.39 13.94 5.26
N GLY A 252 -3.32 13.97 6.06
CA GLY A 252 -2.86 12.79 6.78
C GLY A 252 -3.73 12.40 7.96
N GLN A 253 -4.55 13.32 8.48
CA GLN A 253 -5.38 13.07 9.65
C GLN A 253 -6.82 12.67 9.28
N THR A 254 -7.33 13.14 8.16
CA THR A 254 -8.72 12.91 7.70
C THR A 254 -8.82 12.06 6.43
N GLY A 255 -7.76 11.99 5.62
CA GLY A 255 -7.78 11.38 4.29
C GLY A 255 -8.48 12.21 3.23
N ASP A 256 -8.86 13.46 3.52
CA ASP A 256 -9.50 14.34 2.55
C ASP A 256 -8.52 14.86 1.49
N VAL A 257 -9.04 15.12 0.29
CA VAL A 257 -8.22 15.62 -0.81
C VAL A 257 -7.94 17.10 -0.58
N ILE A 258 -6.67 17.45 -0.38
CA ILE A 258 -6.20 18.83 -0.30
C ILE A 258 -6.07 19.41 -1.72
N GLN A 259 -5.46 18.64 -2.63
CA GLN A 259 -5.20 19.08 -4.00
C GLN A 259 -5.14 17.89 -4.96
N GLU A 260 -5.60 18.09 -6.19
CA GLU A 260 -5.36 17.20 -7.33
C GLU A 260 -4.55 17.94 -8.41
N VAL A 261 -3.55 17.28 -8.97
CA VAL A 261 -2.67 17.79 -10.03
C VAL A 261 -2.84 16.89 -11.26
N PRO A 262 -3.54 17.36 -12.30
CA PRO A 262 -3.63 16.64 -13.57
C PRO A 262 -2.28 16.62 -14.28
N ILE A 263 -1.85 15.44 -14.72
CA ILE A 263 -0.65 15.23 -15.54
C ILE A 263 -1.13 14.78 -16.94
N PRO A 264 -1.37 15.71 -17.88
CA PRO A 264 -2.08 15.45 -19.15
C PRO A 264 -1.21 14.95 -20.31
N ASP A 265 0.10 14.84 -20.14
CA ASP A 265 1.07 14.68 -21.24
C ASP A 265 2.13 13.59 -21.00
N LEU A 266 1.79 12.57 -20.18
CA LEU A 266 2.65 11.41 -20.01
C LEU A 266 2.70 10.55 -21.28
N PRO A 267 3.88 10.10 -21.71
CA PRO A 267 3.97 9.10 -22.77
C PRO A 267 3.51 7.73 -22.25
N GLN A 268 3.08 6.91 -23.20
CA GLN A 268 2.63 5.54 -22.97
C GLN A 268 3.83 4.62 -22.62
N PRO A 269 3.90 4.07 -21.39
CA PRO A 269 4.81 2.99 -21.08
C PRO A 269 4.30 1.70 -21.74
N TRP A 270 5.22 0.77 -21.97
CA TRP A 270 4.95 -0.51 -22.61
C TRP A 270 4.97 -1.63 -21.55
N PRO A 271 4.11 -2.66 -21.59
CA PRO A 271 3.03 -2.92 -22.55
C PRO A 271 1.62 -2.54 -22.03
N GLY A 272 1.48 -1.76 -20.94
CA GLY A 272 0.18 -1.43 -20.36
C GLY A 272 0.14 -0.08 -19.63
N TRP A 273 -0.98 0.63 -19.76
CA TRP A 273 -1.24 1.88 -19.04
C TRP A 273 -1.77 1.58 -17.63
N TYR A 274 -1.04 2.05 -16.62
CA TYR A 274 -1.37 1.86 -15.20
C TYR A 274 -1.09 3.12 -14.35
N GLY A 275 -0.90 4.27 -15.00
CA GLY A 275 -0.38 5.48 -14.36
C GLY A 275 1.02 5.29 -13.77
N PHE A 276 1.20 5.73 -12.54
CA PHE A 276 2.44 5.65 -11.78
C PHE A 276 2.51 4.39 -10.89
N TYR A 277 3.72 4.02 -10.47
CA TYR A 277 4.01 2.79 -9.72
C TYR A 277 4.79 3.07 -8.43
N GLY A 278 5.90 3.81 -8.50
CA GLY A 278 6.62 4.29 -7.32
C GLY A 278 6.17 5.69 -6.94
N ALA A 279 6.23 6.00 -5.64
CA ALA A 279 6.39 7.36 -5.15
C ALA A 279 7.49 7.40 -4.09
N ALA A 280 8.13 8.55 -3.99
CA ALA A 280 8.99 8.93 -2.87
C ALA A 280 8.94 10.46 -2.73
N VAL A 281 9.19 10.97 -1.53
CA VAL A 281 9.20 12.41 -1.24
C VAL A 281 10.62 12.86 -0.94
N ASP A 282 10.98 14.08 -1.39
CA ASP A 282 12.26 14.71 -1.08
C ASP A 282 12.19 15.56 0.21
N SER A 283 13.28 16.26 0.56
CA SER A 283 13.34 17.11 1.76
C SER A 283 12.28 18.21 1.79
N ASP A 284 11.83 18.65 0.61
CA ASP A 284 11.00 19.84 0.43
C ASP A 284 9.52 19.44 0.23
N ASN A 285 9.15 18.22 0.65
CA ASN A 285 7.83 17.62 0.54
C ASN A 285 7.31 17.36 -0.89
N ASN A 286 8.13 17.58 -1.93
CA ASN A 286 7.74 17.30 -3.32
C ASN A 286 7.65 15.78 -3.54
N VAL A 287 6.63 15.33 -4.27
CA VAL A 287 6.53 13.91 -4.64
C VAL A 287 7.18 13.65 -5.98
N TRP A 288 8.07 12.67 -5.99
CA TRP A 288 8.64 12.05 -7.17
C TRP A 288 7.89 10.75 -7.46
N LEU A 289 7.57 10.50 -8.73
CA LEU A 289 6.69 9.42 -9.19
C LEU A 289 7.31 8.70 -10.39
N SER A 290 7.51 7.38 -10.28
CA SER A 290 8.01 6.55 -11.38
C SER A 290 6.87 5.83 -12.11
N GLN A 291 6.88 5.83 -13.44
CA GLN A 291 6.09 4.91 -14.25
C GLN A 291 6.67 3.49 -14.19
N LEU A 292 5.82 2.47 -14.41
CA LEU A 292 6.29 1.10 -14.62
C LEU A 292 7.24 1.02 -15.83
N GLN A 293 8.38 0.35 -15.65
CA GLN A 293 9.28 -0.23 -16.67
C GLN A 293 9.09 0.26 -18.11
N GLY A 294 9.93 1.21 -18.53
CA GLY A 294 10.18 1.47 -19.95
C GLY A 294 11.16 0.46 -20.53
N SER A 295 11.17 0.32 -21.85
CA SER A 295 12.20 -0.42 -22.60
C SER A 295 12.58 0.38 -23.84
N ASN A 296 13.83 0.30 -24.30
CA ASN A 296 14.25 1.03 -25.51
C ASN A 296 13.46 0.53 -26.74
N PRO A 297 12.70 1.37 -27.48
CA PRO A 297 12.70 2.85 -27.47
C PRO A 297 11.60 3.56 -26.65
N GLN A 298 10.62 2.86 -26.10
CA GLN A 298 9.64 3.41 -25.15
C GLN A 298 10.22 3.60 -23.73
N GLN A 299 11.02 4.64 -23.53
CA GLN A 299 11.48 5.06 -22.19
C GLN A 299 10.30 5.35 -21.24
N SER A 300 10.46 4.95 -19.97
CA SER A 300 9.58 5.36 -18.87
C SER A 300 9.91 6.77 -18.42
N TRP A 301 8.98 7.41 -17.72
CA TRP A 301 9.14 8.77 -17.24
C TRP A 301 9.05 8.85 -15.72
N LEU A 302 9.83 9.79 -15.20
CA LEU A 302 9.82 10.24 -13.82
C LEU A 302 9.09 11.59 -13.80
N VAL A 303 8.14 11.76 -12.89
CA VAL A 303 7.48 13.06 -12.65
C VAL A 303 7.80 13.55 -11.26
N ARG A 304 8.03 14.84 -11.11
CA ARG A 304 8.03 15.53 -9.81
C ARG A 304 6.83 16.46 -9.77
N VAL A 305 6.06 16.44 -8.69
CA VAL A 305 5.07 17.49 -8.38
C VAL A 305 5.59 18.29 -7.19
N ASN A 306 5.69 19.61 -7.37
CA ASN A 306 6.20 20.52 -6.35
C ASN A 306 5.13 20.76 -5.27
N TYR A 307 5.52 20.76 -4.00
CA TYR A 307 4.59 20.86 -2.87
C TYR A 307 3.99 22.27 -2.70
N ASP A 308 4.82 23.31 -2.86
CA ASP A 308 4.43 24.71 -2.58
C ASP A 308 3.43 25.31 -3.58
N ASP A 309 3.50 24.91 -4.87
CA ASP A 309 2.74 25.54 -5.95
C ASP A 309 2.02 24.56 -6.89
N PHE A 310 2.16 23.25 -6.65
CA PHE A 310 1.53 22.16 -7.42
C PHE A 310 1.88 22.14 -8.91
N THR A 311 2.95 22.82 -9.33
CA THR A 311 3.54 22.63 -10.65
C THR A 311 4.22 21.26 -10.75
N TYR A 312 4.41 20.76 -11.97
CA TYR A 312 5.11 19.50 -12.19
C TYR A 312 6.19 19.60 -13.26
N ASP A 313 7.24 18.80 -13.08
CA ASP A 313 8.30 18.55 -14.04
C ASP A 313 8.26 17.08 -14.47
N SER A 314 8.67 16.79 -15.69
CA SER A 314 8.76 15.42 -16.21
C SER A 314 10.12 15.16 -16.88
N PHE A 315 10.67 13.98 -16.62
CA PHE A 315 12.03 13.59 -17.01
C PHE A 315 12.01 12.23 -17.72
N PRO A 316 12.60 12.11 -18.92
CA PRO A 316 12.78 10.81 -19.55
C PRO A 316 13.82 9.99 -18.78
N VAL A 317 13.48 8.75 -18.41
CA VAL A 317 14.44 7.81 -17.84
C VAL A 317 15.35 7.31 -18.98
N PRO A 318 16.68 7.43 -18.87
CA PRO A 318 17.58 7.16 -19.99
C PRO A 318 17.66 5.68 -20.38
N GLU A 319 17.44 4.76 -19.44
CA GLU A 319 17.55 3.31 -19.60
C GLU A 319 16.19 2.61 -19.35
N GLU A 320 16.19 1.39 -18.81
CA GLU A 320 14.96 0.69 -18.39
C GLU A 320 14.34 1.37 -17.15
N GLY A 321 13.01 1.26 -17.03
CA GLY A 321 12.29 1.91 -15.93
C GLY A 321 12.29 1.13 -14.62
N GLY A 322 12.20 1.85 -13.50
CA GLY A 322 12.07 1.27 -12.16
C GLY A 322 10.69 0.69 -11.85
N TYR A 323 10.62 -0.33 -10.98
CA TYR A 323 9.36 -0.82 -10.40
C TYR A 323 8.98 -0.06 -9.12
N GLY A 324 10.00 0.35 -8.36
CA GLY A 324 9.89 1.18 -7.17
C GLY A 324 10.75 2.43 -7.33
N MET A 325 10.90 3.20 -6.26
CA MET A 325 11.84 4.32 -6.23
C MET A 325 12.15 4.74 -4.78
N THR A 326 13.18 5.55 -4.62
CA THR A 326 13.46 6.31 -3.39
C THR A 326 14.17 7.62 -3.73
N VAL A 327 14.16 8.58 -2.81
CA VAL A 327 14.91 9.84 -2.92
C VAL A 327 15.73 10.00 -1.65
N THR A 328 17.00 10.38 -1.77
CA THR A 328 17.87 10.62 -0.61
C THR A 328 17.66 12.02 -0.03
N SER A 329 18.18 12.25 1.18
CA SER A 329 18.21 13.57 1.85
C SER A 329 18.89 14.67 1.03
N GLU A 330 19.72 14.32 0.05
CA GLU A 330 20.42 15.24 -0.85
C GLU A 330 19.69 15.43 -2.20
N GLY A 331 18.49 14.85 -2.36
CA GLY A 331 17.68 14.92 -3.57
C GLY A 331 18.08 13.94 -4.68
N TYR A 332 18.90 12.92 -4.41
CA TYR A 332 19.23 11.91 -5.41
C TYR A 332 18.09 10.90 -5.57
N VAL A 333 17.50 10.85 -6.76
CA VAL A 333 16.43 9.90 -7.12
C VAL A 333 17.04 8.57 -7.59
N TRP A 334 16.55 7.47 -7.03
CA TRP A 334 16.87 6.09 -7.42
C TRP A 334 15.61 5.37 -7.89
N ILE A 335 15.70 4.66 -9.01
CA ILE A 335 14.61 3.91 -9.68
C ILE A 335 15.14 2.56 -10.17
#